data_AF-A0A401JGU8-F1
#
_entry.id   AF-A0A401JGU8-F1
#
_cell.length_a   1.000
_cell.length_b   1.000
_cell.length_c   1.000
_cell.angle_alpha   90.00
_cell.angle_beta   90.00
_cell.angle_gamma   90.00
#
_symmetry.space_group_name_H-M   'P 1'
#
loop_
_entity.id
_entity.type
_entity.pdbx_description
1 polymer ?
#
loop_
_entity_poly.entity_id
_entity_poly.type
_entity_poly.pdbx_seq_one_letter_code
_entity_poly.pdbx_strand_id
1 'polypeptide(L)'
;MTVSQFRLDIHTNQKTGLFMVMTMQLQYFADCFSNCLSHTKLLIAAMTSLLMMAGCASLPDAKATLATPPQAVQFDNADGALPAKKSQAILRQLKLEAGSLDILQKHLALEQQINPENPLVLGNKVTLLQDGPSTYKAMFSAIRSARHTINLETYIFEVGKVGDEFEELLLDKQAHGVKVNLIYDSVGSLGTP
;
A
#
# COMPACT_ATOMS: atom_id res chain seq x y z
N MET A 1 -12.48 -16.56 -10.12
CA MET A 1 -11.09 -16.10 -9.93
C MET A 1 -11.16 -14.98 -8.92
N THR A 2 -10.89 -15.27 -7.65
CA THR A 2 -10.91 -14.25 -6.61
C THR A 2 -9.62 -13.44 -6.76
N VAL A 3 -9.74 -12.17 -7.13
CA VAL A 3 -8.59 -11.25 -7.18
C VAL A 3 -8.30 -10.83 -5.75
N SER A 4 -7.48 -11.61 -5.06
CA SER A 4 -6.95 -11.20 -3.77
C SER A 4 -5.74 -10.30 -4.06
N GLN A 5 -5.89 -8.99 -3.85
CA GLN A 5 -4.74 -8.12 -3.77
C GLN A 5 -3.96 -8.48 -2.50
N PHE A 6 -2.69 -8.82 -2.68
CA PHE A 6 -1.76 -9.13 -1.60
C PHE A 6 -0.53 -8.22 -1.72
N ARG A 7 -0.14 -7.59 -0.62
CA ARG A 7 1.15 -6.91 -0.47
C ARG A 7 1.86 -7.47 0.74
N LEU A 8 3.08 -7.96 0.53
CA LEU A 8 3.92 -8.56 1.55
C LEU A 8 5.29 -7.86 1.56
N ASP A 9 5.55 -7.10 2.60
CA ASP A 9 6.81 -6.40 2.81
C ASP A 9 7.58 -7.06 3.96
N ILE A 10 8.75 -7.63 3.65
CA ILE A 10 9.59 -8.35 4.62
C ILE A 10 10.97 -7.70 4.71
N HIS A 11 11.30 -7.16 5.88
CA HIS A 11 12.62 -6.61 6.15
C HIS A 11 13.51 -7.67 6.76
N THR A 12 14.56 -8.04 6.03
CA THR A 12 15.60 -8.99 6.45
C THR A 12 16.88 -8.30 6.94
N ASN A 13 17.00 -6.97 6.78
CA ASN A 13 18.13 -6.19 7.26
C ASN A 13 17.69 -4.77 7.70
N GLN A 14 18.33 -4.23 8.73
CA GLN A 14 17.81 -3.17 9.61
C GLN A 14 17.90 -1.73 9.08
N LYS A 15 17.93 -1.50 7.77
CA LYS A 15 18.04 -0.14 7.22
C LYS A 15 17.11 0.07 6.04
N THR A 16 15.92 0.62 6.33
CA THR A 16 15.29 1.84 5.74
C THR A 16 13.77 1.80 5.90
N GLY A 17 13.18 2.97 6.23
CA GLY A 17 11.75 3.24 6.10
C GLY A 17 11.08 3.76 7.37
N LEU A 18 11.13 5.08 7.57
CA LEU A 18 10.33 5.81 8.54
C LEU A 18 8.86 5.77 8.11
N PHE A 19 7.99 5.08 8.86
CA PHE A 19 6.54 5.17 8.68
C PHE A 19 5.99 6.24 9.63
N MET A 20 5.50 7.34 9.07
CA MET A 20 4.81 8.39 9.79
C MET A 20 3.42 7.89 10.20
N VAL A 21 3.31 7.39 11.43
CA VAL A 21 2.03 7.16 12.09
C VAL A 21 1.54 8.50 12.60
N MET A 22 0.60 9.13 11.89
CA MET A 22 -0.15 10.26 12.43
C MET A 22 -1.19 9.72 13.41
N THR A 23 -0.79 9.61 14.68
CA THR A 23 -1.70 9.43 15.81
C THR A 23 -1.98 10.79 16.44
N MET A 24 -3.26 11.16 16.53
CA MET A 24 -3.78 12.14 17.50
C MET A 24 -5.12 11.57 17.99
N GLN A 25 -5.12 10.83 19.12
CA GLN A 25 -5.40 11.28 20.50
C GLN A 25 -6.83 11.82 20.70
N LEU A 26 -7.60 11.57 21.76
CA LEU A 26 -7.72 10.54 22.82
C LEU A 26 -9.01 10.94 23.59
N GLN A 27 -9.90 9.98 23.87
CA GLN A 27 -10.66 9.74 25.13
C GLN A 27 -11.46 10.84 25.91
N TYR A 28 -12.53 10.37 26.61
CA TYR A 28 -13.37 10.96 27.72
C TYR A 28 -14.71 11.59 27.28
N PHE A 29 -15.89 11.40 27.92
CA PHE A 29 -16.26 10.84 29.22
C PHE A 29 -17.75 10.39 29.24
N ALA A 30 -18.09 9.57 30.23
CA ALA A 30 -19.39 8.96 30.47
C ALA A 30 -20.52 9.92 30.91
N ASP A 31 -21.75 9.47 30.65
CA ASP A 31 -23.02 9.70 31.32
C ASP A 31 -23.12 10.85 32.34
N CYS A 32 -23.82 11.93 31.96
CA CYS A 32 -24.50 12.77 32.93
C CYS A 32 -25.78 13.39 32.34
N PHE A 33 -26.87 13.25 33.08
CA PHE A 33 -28.17 13.92 32.94
C PHE A 33 -29.17 13.39 31.91
N SER A 34 -29.80 12.28 32.31
CA SER A 34 -31.19 11.94 31.96
C SER A 34 -32.14 13.12 32.23
N ASN A 35 -33.13 13.33 31.33
CA ASN A 35 -34.27 14.26 31.40
C ASN A 35 -34.17 15.70 30.85
N CYS A 36 -33.50 15.93 29.71
CA CYS A 36 -33.83 17.04 28.80
C CYS A 36 -33.60 16.63 27.32
N LEU A 37 -34.26 15.55 26.87
CA LEU A 37 -33.60 14.55 26.02
C LEU A 37 -34.28 14.21 24.68
N SER A 38 -35.00 15.15 24.02
CA SER A 38 -35.52 14.90 22.66
C SER A 38 -34.88 15.79 21.59
N HIS A 39 -34.80 17.11 21.79
CA HIS A 39 -34.26 18.02 20.77
C HIS A 39 -32.73 18.04 20.69
N THR A 40 -32.03 17.91 21.82
CA THR A 40 -30.56 17.88 21.85
C THR A 40 -30.02 16.61 21.19
N LYS A 41 -30.70 15.46 21.35
CA LYS A 41 -30.35 14.21 20.67
C LYS A 41 -30.54 14.29 19.16
N LEU A 42 -31.60 14.96 18.70
CA LEU A 42 -31.86 15.13 17.26
C LEU A 42 -30.83 16.08 16.62
N LEU A 43 -30.46 17.16 17.31
CA LEU A 43 -29.44 18.10 16.85
C LEU A 43 -28.04 17.47 16.86
N ILE A 44 -27.69 16.73 17.92
CA ILE A 44 -26.44 15.98 17.96
C ILE A 44 -26.46 14.94 16.83
N ALA A 45 -27.50 14.12 16.69
CA ALA A 45 -27.58 13.12 15.60
C ALA A 45 -27.51 13.75 14.21
N ALA A 46 -28.16 14.90 13.99
CA ALA A 46 -28.08 15.64 12.72
C ALA A 46 -26.67 16.20 12.48
N MET A 47 -26.00 16.74 13.50
CA MET A 47 -24.62 17.21 13.41
C MET A 47 -23.63 16.07 13.19
N THR A 48 -23.79 14.93 13.88
CA THR A 48 -22.93 13.74 13.67
C THR A 48 -23.15 13.17 12.27
N SER A 49 -24.40 13.12 11.79
CA SER A 49 -24.74 12.67 10.44
C SER A 49 -24.16 13.61 9.36
N LEU A 50 -24.18 14.93 9.60
CA LEU A 50 -23.59 15.92 8.71
C LEU A 50 -22.06 15.86 8.70
N LEU A 51 -21.41 15.60 9.85
CA LEU A 51 -19.96 15.37 9.93
C LEU A 51 -19.54 14.08 9.22
N MET A 52 -20.35 13.01 9.26
CA MET A 52 -20.10 11.77 8.52
C MET A 52 -20.17 11.94 7.00
N MET A 53 -20.87 12.97 6.51
CA MET A 53 -20.98 13.31 5.09
C MET A 53 -19.88 14.28 4.60
N ALA A 54 -19.11 14.90 5.50
CA ALA A 54 -18.09 15.90 5.15
C ALA A 54 -16.71 15.30 4.80
N GLY A 55 -16.60 13.97 4.72
CA GLY A 55 -15.34 13.25 4.47
C GLY A 55 -14.91 13.13 3.01
N CYS A 56 -15.45 13.94 2.09
CA CYS A 56 -15.07 13.85 0.67
C CYS A 56 -13.71 14.52 0.44
N ALA A 57 -12.63 13.74 0.45
CA ALA A 57 -11.40 14.13 -0.23
C ALA A 57 -11.72 14.23 -1.74
N SER A 58 -11.63 15.43 -2.32
CA SER A 58 -11.76 15.59 -3.77
C SER A 58 -10.51 15.05 -4.45
N LEU A 59 -10.69 14.11 -5.38
CA LEU A 59 -9.59 13.65 -6.21
C LEU A 59 -9.04 14.82 -7.05
N PRO A 60 -7.71 14.85 -7.32
CA PRO A 60 -7.12 15.81 -8.25
C PRO A 60 -7.81 15.77 -9.62
N ASP A 61 -7.93 16.93 -10.28
CA ASP A 61 -8.53 17.00 -11.61
C ASP A 61 -7.64 16.28 -12.64
N ALA A 62 -8.10 15.09 -13.05
CA ALA A 62 -7.43 14.28 -14.05
C ALA A 62 -7.30 14.99 -15.40
N LYS A 63 -8.29 15.81 -15.81
CA LYS A 63 -8.24 16.51 -17.10
C LYS A 63 -7.18 17.60 -17.09
N ALA A 64 -7.10 18.36 -16.01
CA ALA A 64 -6.06 19.38 -15.84
C ALA A 64 -4.66 18.74 -15.80
N THR A 65 -4.52 17.59 -15.13
CA THR A 65 -3.26 16.84 -15.04
C THR A 65 -2.79 16.37 -16.42
N LEU A 66 -3.70 15.79 -17.22
CA LEU A 66 -3.41 15.29 -18.58
C LEU A 66 -3.17 16.40 -19.60
N ALA A 67 -3.62 17.64 -19.34
CA ALA A 67 -3.36 18.79 -20.20
C ALA A 67 -1.96 19.39 -20.03
N THR A 68 -1.26 19.06 -18.94
CA THR A 68 0.11 19.51 -18.70
C THR A 68 1.09 18.66 -19.52
N PRO A 69 2.04 19.27 -20.25
CA PRO A 69 3.06 18.52 -20.98
C PRO A 69 3.87 17.62 -20.02
N PRO A 70 4.05 16.32 -20.34
CA PRO A 70 4.77 15.42 -19.45
C PRO A 70 6.22 15.86 -19.25
N GLN A 71 6.68 15.87 -18.01
CA GLN A 71 8.08 16.17 -17.68
C GLN A 71 9.01 15.08 -18.24
N ALA A 72 10.27 15.44 -18.50
CA ALA A 72 11.29 14.47 -18.87
C ALA A 72 11.48 13.43 -17.76
N VAL A 73 11.44 12.15 -18.13
CA VAL A 73 11.55 11.06 -17.16
C VAL A 73 12.92 11.06 -16.48
N GLN A 74 12.90 11.03 -15.16
CA GLN A 74 14.09 10.96 -14.30
C GLN A 74 14.03 9.73 -13.41
N PHE A 75 15.18 9.13 -13.13
CA PHE A 75 15.28 7.96 -12.27
C PHE A 75 16.20 8.24 -11.09
N ASP A 76 15.91 7.57 -9.98
CA ASP A 76 16.71 7.61 -8.76
C ASP A 76 17.37 6.25 -8.52
N ASN A 77 18.41 6.23 -7.72
CA ASN A 77 18.99 5.01 -7.16
C ASN A 77 19.22 5.18 -5.65
N ALA A 78 19.93 4.24 -5.02
CA ALA A 78 20.27 4.32 -3.60
C ALA A 78 21.08 5.58 -3.21
N ASP A 79 21.72 6.25 -4.18
CA ASP A 79 22.54 7.45 -4.00
C ASP A 79 21.78 8.74 -4.36
N GLY A 80 20.52 8.64 -4.78
CA GLY A 80 19.66 9.75 -5.18
C GLY A 80 19.44 9.86 -6.69
N ALA A 81 19.08 11.07 -7.14
CA ALA A 81 18.65 11.31 -8.51
C ALA A 81 19.79 11.15 -9.54
N LEU A 82 19.51 10.43 -10.63
CA LEU A 82 20.47 10.25 -11.71
C LEU A 82 20.56 11.49 -12.61
N PRO A 83 21.75 11.78 -13.18
CA PRO A 83 21.90 12.80 -14.21
C PRO A 83 21.00 12.49 -15.42
N ALA A 84 20.38 13.53 -16.00
CA ALA A 84 19.45 13.39 -17.14
C ALA A 84 20.02 12.57 -18.31
N LYS A 85 21.33 12.71 -18.60
CA LYS A 85 22.02 11.92 -19.64
C LYS A 85 21.97 10.41 -19.37
N LYS A 86 22.08 9.99 -18.11
CA LYS A 86 21.96 8.57 -17.71
C LYS A 86 20.51 8.10 -17.83
N SER A 87 19.54 8.89 -17.38
CA SER A 87 18.11 8.57 -17.50
C SER A 87 17.68 8.38 -18.97
N GLN A 88 18.16 9.25 -19.87
CA GLN A 88 17.92 9.11 -21.31
C GLN A 88 18.58 7.86 -21.90
N ALA A 89 19.78 7.49 -21.45
CA ALA A 89 20.45 6.27 -21.89
C ALA A 89 19.66 5.02 -21.49
N ILE A 90 19.08 5.00 -20.28
CA ILE A 90 18.22 3.91 -19.81
C ILE A 90 16.97 3.77 -20.69
N LEU A 91 16.25 4.86 -20.94
CA LEU A 91 15.07 4.82 -21.83
C LEU A 91 15.42 4.35 -23.24
N ARG A 92 16.58 4.78 -23.75
CA ARG A 92 17.08 4.32 -25.06
C ARG A 92 17.36 2.82 -25.05
N GLN A 93 18.01 2.31 -24.00
CA GLN A 93 18.28 0.88 -23.86
C GLN A 93 16.98 0.07 -23.78
N LEU A 94 16.04 0.48 -22.95
CA LEU A 94 14.72 -0.16 -22.84
C LEU A 94 13.98 -0.20 -24.19
N LYS A 95 14.14 0.85 -25.03
CA LYS A 95 13.53 0.90 -26.37
C LYS A 95 14.14 -0.12 -27.32
N LEU A 96 15.44 -0.37 -27.19
CA LEU A 96 16.13 -1.37 -28.00
C LEU A 96 15.71 -2.79 -27.59
N GLU A 97 15.47 -3.03 -26.30
CA GLU A 97 15.10 -4.35 -25.75
C GLU A 97 13.62 -4.68 -25.95
N ALA A 98 12.72 -3.74 -25.66
CA ALA A 98 11.26 -3.98 -25.62
C ALA A 98 10.52 -3.53 -26.89
N GLY A 99 11.17 -2.83 -27.82
CA GLY A 99 10.54 -2.28 -29.02
C GLY A 99 9.86 -0.93 -28.77
N SER A 100 8.54 -0.84 -28.94
CA SER A 100 7.84 0.45 -28.77
C SER A 100 7.71 0.83 -27.29
N LEU A 101 8.26 1.98 -26.91
CA LEU A 101 8.12 2.55 -25.57
C LEU A 101 7.07 3.65 -25.48
N ASP A 102 6.31 3.93 -26.53
CA ASP A 102 5.47 5.14 -26.56
C ASP A 102 4.43 5.14 -25.44
N ILE A 103 3.91 3.97 -25.05
CA ILE A 103 3.02 3.82 -23.90
C ILE A 103 3.81 3.86 -22.58
N LEU A 104 4.91 3.12 -22.48
CA LEU A 104 5.71 3.06 -21.25
C LEU A 104 6.27 4.44 -20.88
N GLN A 105 6.84 5.16 -21.84
CA GLN A 105 7.44 6.47 -21.60
C GLN A 105 6.39 7.50 -21.19
N LYS A 106 5.19 7.46 -21.78
CA LYS A 106 4.06 8.29 -21.33
C LYS A 106 3.62 7.92 -19.92
N HIS A 107 3.50 6.63 -19.63
CA HIS A 107 3.14 6.15 -18.29
C HIS A 107 4.17 6.61 -17.24
N LEU A 108 5.47 6.40 -17.48
CA LEU A 108 6.53 6.83 -16.56
C LEU A 108 6.49 8.35 -16.29
N ALA A 109 6.31 9.16 -17.34
CA ALA A 109 6.24 10.61 -17.18
C ALA A 109 5.00 11.06 -16.38
N LEU A 110 3.86 10.40 -16.58
CA LEU A 110 2.63 10.68 -15.82
C LEU A 110 2.75 10.24 -14.36
N GLU A 111 3.30 9.07 -14.09
CA GLU A 111 3.52 8.59 -12.72
C GLU A 111 4.37 9.57 -11.91
N GLN A 112 5.44 10.12 -12.50
CA GLN A 112 6.26 11.13 -11.82
C GLN A 112 5.53 12.44 -11.57
N GLN A 113 4.64 12.84 -12.48
CA GLN A 113 3.87 14.06 -12.33
C GLN A 113 2.79 13.92 -11.25
N ILE A 114 2.14 12.76 -11.17
CA ILE A 114 1.06 12.49 -10.22
C ILE A 114 1.62 12.15 -8.83
N ASN A 115 2.82 11.57 -8.77
CA ASN A 115 3.44 11.10 -7.54
C ASN A 115 4.88 11.61 -7.35
N PRO A 116 5.10 12.94 -7.27
CA PRO A 116 6.45 13.53 -7.24
C PRO A 116 7.26 13.14 -5.99
N GLU A 117 6.58 12.79 -4.89
CA GLU A 117 7.20 12.38 -3.62
C GLU A 117 7.75 10.94 -3.65
N ASN A 118 7.38 10.14 -4.66
CA ASN A 118 7.84 8.75 -4.81
C ASN A 118 8.53 8.57 -6.17
N PRO A 119 9.87 8.79 -6.24
CA PRO A 119 10.59 8.75 -7.50
C PRO A 119 10.65 7.35 -8.12
N LEU A 120 10.93 7.30 -9.43
CA LEU A 120 11.18 6.04 -10.14
C LEU A 120 12.56 5.50 -9.76
N VAL A 121 12.60 4.53 -8.84
CA VAL A 121 13.86 3.97 -8.31
C VAL A 121 14.37 2.79 -9.16
N LEU A 122 15.67 2.78 -9.46
CA LEU A 122 16.38 1.69 -10.11
C LEU A 122 17.07 0.77 -9.11
N GLY A 123 17.54 -0.39 -9.61
CA GLY A 123 18.24 -1.39 -8.79
C GLY A 123 17.30 -2.36 -8.07
N ASN A 124 16.00 -2.25 -8.32
CA ASN A 124 15.00 -3.19 -7.83
C ASN A 124 15.21 -4.58 -8.46
N LYS A 125 15.17 -5.62 -7.63
CA LYS A 125 15.10 -7.01 -8.09
C LYS A 125 13.64 -7.44 -8.13
N VAL A 126 13.12 -7.61 -9.34
CA VAL A 126 11.72 -8.00 -9.56
C VAL A 126 11.69 -9.41 -10.15
N THR A 127 10.74 -10.24 -9.69
CA THR A 127 10.47 -11.56 -10.25
C THR A 127 8.99 -11.64 -10.61
N LEU A 128 8.70 -11.97 -11.87
CA LEU A 128 7.33 -12.13 -12.33
C LEU A 128 6.80 -13.51 -11.91
N LEU A 129 5.70 -13.51 -11.15
CA LEU A 129 4.97 -14.72 -10.75
C LEU A 129 3.67 -14.76 -11.54
N GLN A 130 3.45 -15.85 -12.28
CA GLN A 130 2.40 -15.90 -13.31
C GLN A 130 1.07 -16.48 -12.79
N ASP A 131 1.09 -17.14 -11.63
CA ASP A 131 -0.08 -17.83 -11.09
C ASP A 131 -0.14 -17.75 -9.55
N GLY A 132 -1.28 -18.18 -9.00
CA GLY A 132 -1.51 -18.22 -7.55
C GLY A 132 -0.52 -19.15 -6.81
N PRO A 133 -0.36 -20.42 -7.21
CA PRO A 133 0.55 -21.35 -6.52
C PRO A 133 2.00 -20.87 -6.43
N SER A 134 2.56 -20.31 -7.51
CA SER A 134 3.91 -19.73 -7.52
C SER A 134 3.99 -18.51 -6.61
N THR A 135 2.93 -17.68 -6.58
CA THR A 135 2.81 -16.54 -5.67
C THR A 135 2.82 -16.97 -4.20
N TYR A 136 1.94 -17.89 -3.81
CA TYR A 136 1.89 -18.38 -2.42
C TYR A 136 3.20 -19.06 -2.00
N LYS A 137 3.80 -19.88 -2.87
CA LYS A 137 5.10 -20.50 -2.60
C LYS A 137 6.20 -19.45 -2.34
N ALA A 138 6.23 -18.38 -3.14
CA ALA A 138 7.18 -17.29 -2.95
C ALA A 138 6.92 -16.53 -1.64
N MET A 139 5.65 -16.24 -1.33
CA MET A 139 5.24 -15.58 -0.08
C MET A 139 5.63 -16.40 1.16
N PHE A 140 5.30 -17.69 1.19
CA PHE A 140 5.66 -18.58 2.30
C PHE A 140 7.17 -18.71 2.48
N SER A 141 7.93 -18.81 1.38
CA SER A 141 9.39 -18.81 1.42
C SER A 141 9.92 -17.50 2.03
N ALA A 142 9.37 -16.37 1.61
CA ALA A 142 9.75 -15.05 2.13
C ALA A 142 9.45 -14.94 3.64
N ILE A 143 8.26 -15.36 4.09
CA ILE A 143 7.88 -15.40 5.52
C ILE A 143 8.83 -16.28 6.32
N ARG A 144 9.09 -17.51 5.87
CA ARG A 144 10.05 -18.44 6.51
C ARG A 144 11.46 -17.83 6.61
N SER A 145 11.85 -17.00 5.65
CA SER A 145 13.15 -16.30 5.65
C SER A 145 13.18 -15.01 6.48
N ALA A 146 12.04 -14.49 6.92
CA ALA A 146 11.97 -13.24 7.67
C ALA A 146 12.75 -13.32 9.00
N ARG A 147 13.35 -12.18 9.39
CA ARG A 147 14.21 -12.05 10.58
C ARG A 147 13.82 -10.88 11.49
N HIS A 148 13.18 -9.83 10.97
CA HIS A 148 12.87 -8.64 11.76
C HIS A 148 11.40 -8.27 11.72
N THR A 149 10.84 -8.09 10.52
CA THR A 149 9.43 -7.70 10.38
C THR A 149 8.76 -8.41 9.20
N ILE A 150 7.47 -8.65 9.35
CA ILE A 150 6.55 -9.08 8.30
C ILE A 150 5.39 -8.09 8.31
N ASN A 151 5.16 -7.42 7.18
CA ASN A 151 3.97 -6.61 6.96
C ASN A 151 3.13 -7.30 5.87
N LEU A 152 1.94 -7.76 6.23
CA LEU A 152 1.01 -8.38 5.30
C LEU A 152 -0.23 -7.50 5.17
N GLU A 153 -0.58 -7.16 3.94
CA GLU A 153 -1.81 -6.47 3.57
C GLU A 153 -2.58 -7.35 2.58
N THR A 154 -3.84 -7.66 2.86
CA THR A 154 -4.67 -8.50 1.98
C THR A 154 -6.14 -8.06 1.95
N TYR A 155 -6.78 -8.20 0.79
CA TYR A 155 -8.23 -8.01 0.67
C TYR A 155 -9.04 -9.14 1.33
N ILE A 156 -8.62 -10.40 1.16
CA ILE A 156 -9.31 -11.55 1.75
C ILE A 156 -8.30 -12.29 2.63
N PHE A 157 -8.65 -12.41 3.90
CA PHE A 157 -8.04 -13.34 4.84
C PHE A 157 -9.16 -14.22 5.35
N GLU A 158 -9.14 -15.51 5.08
CA GLU A 158 -10.21 -16.45 5.44
C GLU A 158 -9.64 -17.80 5.86
N VAL A 159 -10.42 -18.55 6.65
CA VAL A 159 -10.07 -19.90 7.11
C VAL A 159 -10.04 -20.88 5.94
N GLY A 160 -9.08 -21.80 5.97
CA GLY A 160 -8.90 -22.83 4.96
C GLY A 160 -7.43 -23.00 4.60
N LYS A 161 -7.11 -24.03 3.81
CA LYS A 161 -5.73 -24.51 3.61
C LYS A 161 -4.65 -23.42 3.47
N VAL A 162 -4.91 -22.37 2.67
CA VAL A 162 -3.94 -21.29 2.46
C VAL A 162 -3.89 -20.34 3.66
N GLY A 163 -5.05 -19.96 4.20
CA GLY A 163 -5.15 -19.12 5.40
C GLY A 163 -4.52 -19.78 6.62
N ASP A 164 -4.79 -21.07 6.83
CA ASP A 164 -4.24 -21.87 7.93
C ASP A 164 -2.70 -21.92 7.87
N GLU A 165 -2.13 -22.07 6.67
CA GLU A 165 -0.66 -22.05 6.49
C GLU A 165 -0.07 -20.65 6.73
N PHE A 166 -0.77 -19.57 6.36
CA PHE A 166 -0.37 -18.21 6.72
C PHE A 166 -0.43 -18.00 8.23
N GLU A 167 -1.52 -18.39 8.88
CA GLU A 167 -1.71 -18.27 10.33
C GLU A 167 -0.57 -18.98 11.08
N GLU A 168 -0.33 -20.25 10.77
CA GLU A 168 0.73 -21.04 11.41
C GLU A 168 2.11 -20.37 11.26
N LEU A 169 2.45 -19.93 10.04
CA LEU A 169 3.74 -19.31 9.78
C LEU A 169 3.90 -17.93 10.42
N LEU A 170 2.84 -17.11 10.44
CA LEU A 170 2.89 -15.79 11.05
C LEU A 170 3.00 -15.90 12.58
N LEU A 171 2.25 -16.82 13.20
CA LEU A 171 2.33 -17.10 14.63
C LEU A 171 3.71 -17.67 15.01
N ASP A 172 4.24 -18.62 14.24
CA ASP A 172 5.60 -19.16 14.44
C ASP A 172 6.64 -18.03 14.40
N LYS A 173 6.56 -17.15 13.40
CA LYS A 173 7.49 -16.02 13.27
C LYS A 173 7.38 -15.04 14.42
N GLN A 174 6.16 -14.73 14.85
CA GLN A 174 5.92 -13.89 16.00
C GLN A 174 6.51 -14.50 17.28
N ALA A 175 6.34 -15.82 17.50
CA ALA A 175 6.93 -16.54 18.62
C ALA A 175 8.46 -16.51 18.62
N HIS A 176 9.08 -16.44 17.43
CA HIS A 176 10.53 -16.28 17.26
C HIS A 176 11.00 -14.82 17.27
N GLY A 177 10.16 -13.87 17.69
CA GLY A 177 10.53 -12.46 17.88
C GLY A 177 10.52 -11.59 16.61
N VAL A 178 9.97 -12.10 15.50
CA VAL A 178 9.73 -11.29 14.29
C VAL A 178 8.47 -10.45 14.51
N LYS A 179 8.53 -9.15 14.27
CA LYS A 179 7.35 -8.27 14.37
C LYS A 179 6.40 -8.53 13.19
N VAL A 180 5.18 -8.97 13.48
CA VAL A 180 4.14 -9.21 12.48
C VAL A 180 3.10 -8.10 12.54
N ASN A 181 2.87 -7.41 11.43
CA ASN A 181 1.80 -6.44 11.24
C ASN A 181 0.88 -6.94 10.12
N LEU A 182 -0.40 -7.15 10.42
CA LEU A 182 -1.41 -7.62 9.47
C LEU A 182 -2.48 -6.55 9.31
N ILE A 183 -2.76 -6.17 8.07
CA ILE A 183 -3.90 -5.33 7.68
C ILE A 183 -4.74 -6.14 6.70
N TYR A 184 -6.05 -6.19 6.93
CA TYR A 184 -6.97 -6.87 6.03
C TYR A 184 -8.28 -6.10 5.88
N ASP A 185 -8.97 -6.31 4.76
CA ASP A 185 -10.28 -5.71 4.52
C ASP A 185 -11.36 -6.45 5.32
N SER A 186 -12.15 -5.70 6.10
CA SER A 186 -13.17 -6.28 7.00
C SER A 186 -14.37 -6.84 6.25
N VAL A 187 -14.74 -6.29 5.09
CA VAL A 187 -15.85 -6.78 4.27
C VAL A 187 -15.44 -8.05 3.52
N GLY A 188 -14.21 -8.07 3.01
CA GLY A 188 -13.59 -9.24 2.38
C GLY A 188 -13.29 -10.39 3.34
N SER A 189 -13.29 -10.13 4.66
CA SER A 189 -12.88 -11.09 5.69
C SER A 189 -13.92 -11.30 6.78
N LEU A 190 -15.21 -11.11 6.47
CA LEU A 190 -16.32 -11.27 7.43
C LEU A 190 -16.39 -12.66 8.08
N GLY A 191 -15.85 -13.69 7.42
CA GLY A 191 -15.81 -15.06 7.94
C GLY A 191 -14.63 -15.38 8.85
N THR A 192 -13.76 -14.40 9.11
CA THR A 192 -12.56 -14.58 9.94
C THR A 192 -12.87 -14.18 11.39
N PRO A 193 -12.54 -15.04 12.38
CA PRO A 193 -12.90 -14.84 13.80
C PRO A 193 -12.46 -13.52 14.42
#